data_AF-A0A674PCR3-F1
#
_entry.id   AF-A0A674PCR3-F1
#
_cell.length_a   1.000
_cell.length_b   1.000
_cell.length_c   1.000
_cell.angle_alpha   90.00
_cell.angle_beta   90.00
_cell.angle_gamma   90.00
#
_symmetry.space_group_name_H-M   'P 1'
#
loop_
_entity.id
_entity.type
_entity.pdbx_description
1 polymer ?
#
loop_
_entity_poly.entity_id
_entity_poly.type
_entity_poly.pdbx_seq_one_letter_code
_entity_poly.pdbx_strand_id
1 'polypeptide(L)'
;MAAEDLPSEFDVVILGTGLAESVAAAAFSRVGQRVLHVDRRSYYAANWASFTFNGLLNWIQQYHCGPDELQDWSSLLEDGEEVIYLSNPDTASIKNLQAPPAQGEEPEADQSQAELAKKRISYAQLVKEGRRFNIDLVSKLMYSRGSLVDLLIKSNVSRYAEFKNVTRILTYRQGKVEQVPCSRADVFASRQLSVVEKRKLMRFLTSCMEETEEQMAYHGRPYSEFLRDQQLGDNLEHFILHSIAMVTEHTLTEEGLASTRNFLQCLGRYGNTPFLFPVYGLGEIPQCFCRMCAVFGGIYCLRHSVSCLLVDKDTNRCKAVIDSRGQRISCSHFVVEEGYVGPERKRVATPPRFISRAVLITDSSVLSSNSDQQVSLVTIPPIAAGCAAVRMVELSSSTMTCMPGTCESTHTHTLTHTPQNCPSVLWCLYFNITDGSGLETEGHDLPSNVYMCSGPDGGLSHENAIKQAEAIFSKILPDEDFCPPAPNPEDIIYDGDATASAEGEDKEGEDKEGEKENQDKLEEAVLTEETVQAEE
;
A
#
# COMPACT_ATOMS: atom_id res chain seq x y z
N MET A 1 -16.02 4.97 24.87
CA MET A 1 -17.42 5.13 25.28
C MET A 1 -17.82 3.86 26.00
N ALA A 2 -18.63 3.98 27.06
CA ALA A 2 -19.15 2.85 27.80
C ALA A 2 -19.87 1.87 26.85
N ALA A 3 -19.99 0.60 27.25
CA ALA A 3 -20.72 -0.42 26.51
C ALA A 3 -22.19 0.01 26.34
N GLU A 4 -22.49 0.74 25.28
CA GLU A 4 -23.82 0.76 24.70
C GLU A 4 -24.06 -0.62 24.11
N ASP A 5 -25.23 -1.20 24.36
CA ASP A 5 -25.62 -2.47 23.77
C ASP A 5 -25.57 -2.33 22.24
N LEU A 6 -24.82 -3.22 21.59
CA LEU A 6 -24.70 -3.22 20.15
C LEU A 6 -26.10 -3.46 19.54
N PRO A 7 -26.51 -2.74 18.48
CA PRO A 7 -27.72 -3.10 17.77
C PRO A 7 -27.71 -4.56 17.32
N SER A 8 -28.86 -5.22 17.35
CA SER A 8 -28.98 -6.62 16.95
C SER A 8 -29.21 -6.82 15.45
N GLU A 9 -29.31 -5.76 14.66
CA GLU A 9 -29.61 -5.82 13.22
C GLU A 9 -28.75 -4.84 12.41
N PHE A 10 -28.12 -5.35 11.36
CA PHE A 10 -27.32 -4.58 10.41
C PHE A 10 -27.58 -5.04 8.98
N ASP A 11 -27.30 -4.18 8.00
CA ASP A 11 -27.43 -4.56 6.59
C ASP A 11 -26.17 -5.29 6.11
N VAL A 12 -24.99 -4.84 6.59
CA VAL A 12 -23.69 -5.47 6.30
C VAL A 12 -22.84 -5.61 7.57
N VAL A 13 -22.32 -6.82 7.83
CA VAL A 13 -21.34 -7.08 8.89
C VAL A 13 -19.99 -7.40 8.25
N ILE A 14 -18.94 -6.71 8.69
CA ILE A 14 -17.60 -6.80 8.12
C ILE A 14 -16.63 -7.23 9.22
N LEU A 15 -15.94 -8.35 9.00
CA LEU A 15 -14.98 -8.95 9.93
C LEU A 15 -13.56 -8.75 9.41
N GLY A 16 -12.76 -8.00 10.15
CA GLY A 16 -11.40 -7.62 9.76
C GLY A 16 -11.35 -6.21 9.20
N THR A 17 -10.26 -5.52 9.48
CA THR A 17 -10.11 -4.09 9.20
C THR A 17 -8.95 -3.80 8.27
N GLY A 18 -8.57 -4.77 7.46
CA GLY A 18 -7.62 -4.59 6.36
C GLY A 18 -8.12 -3.59 5.31
N LEU A 19 -7.31 -3.38 4.27
CA LEU A 19 -7.58 -2.33 3.29
C LEU A 19 -8.87 -2.59 2.49
N ALA A 20 -9.07 -3.81 1.98
CA ALA A 20 -10.24 -4.13 1.17
C ALA A 20 -11.53 -4.05 1.99
N GLU A 21 -11.49 -4.55 3.22
CA GLU A 21 -12.58 -4.53 4.19
C GLU A 21 -12.97 -3.11 4.56
N SER A 22 -11.98 -2.26 4.83
CA SER A 22 -12.21 -0.86 5.20
C SER A 22 -12.78 -0.03 4.05
N VAL A 23 -12.28 -0.26 2.83
CA VAL A 23 -12.82 0.38 1.62
C VAL A 23 -14.26 -0.06 1.36
N ALA A 24 -14.55 -1.37 1.45
CA ALA A 24 -15.90 -1.89 1.30
C ALA A 24 -16.85 -1.32 2.39
N ALA A 25 -16.41 -1.28 3.65
CA ALA A 25 -17.16 -0.69 4.76
C ALA A 25 -17.53 0.77 4.48
N ALA A 26 -16.54 1.55 4.03
CA ALA A 26 -16.75 2.94 3.68
C ALA A 26 -17.74 3.10 2.52
N ALA A 27 -17.64 2.26 1.48
CA ALA A 27 -18.55 2.27 0.34
C ALA A 27 -20.00 1.97 0.75
N PHE A 28 -20.23 0.90 1.53
CA PHE A 28 -21.57 0.53 2.00
C PHE A 28 -22.18 1.62 2.89
N SER A 29 -21.43 2.12 3.86
CA SER A 29 -21.93 3.18 4.75
C SER A 29 -22.21 4.47 3.98
N ARG A 30 -21.39 4.80 2.98
CA ARG A 30 -21.56 6.01 2.16
C ARG A 30 -22.86 6.05 1.37
N VAL A 31 -23.39 4.89 0.96
CA VAL A 31 -24.68 4.75 0.28
C VAL A 31 -25.84 4.44 1.25
N GLY A 32 -25.61 4.59 2.55
CA GLY A 32 -26.65 4.56 3.58
C GLY A 32 -26.93 3.18 4.20
N GLN A 33 -26.10 2.16 3.93
CA GLN A 33 -26.24 0.86 4.60
C GLN A 33 -25.84 0.95 6.08
N ARG A 34 -26.54 0.21 6.94
CA ARG A 34 -26.14 0.03 8.35
C ARG A 34 -24.99 -0.98 8.42
N VAL A 35 -23.79 -0.47 8.63
CA VAL A 35 -22.57 -1.29 8.66
C VAL A 35 -22.13 -1.53 10.10
N LEU A 36 -21.86 -2.79 10.44
CA LEU A 36 -21.08 -3.17 11.61
C LEU A 36 -19.69 -3.64 11.17
N HIS A 37 -18.65 -2.95 11.58
CA HIS A 37 -17.26 -3.26 11.22
C HIS A 37 -16.46 -3.63 12.46
N VAL A 38 -16.03 -4.89 12.56
CA VAL A 38 -15.41 -5.44 13.76
C VAL A 38 -14.02 -6.01 13.49
N ASP A 39 -13.16 -5.95 14.50
CA ASP A 39 -11.89 -6.66 14.50
C ASP A 39 -11.63 -7.31 15.85
N ARG A 40 -11.17 -8.56 15.82
CA ARG A 40 -10.67 -9.27 17.01
C ARG A 40 -9.42 -8.60 17.59
N ARG A 41 -8.63 -7.90 16.76
CA ARG A 41 -7.39 -7.23 17.15
C ARG A 41 -7.70 -5.96 17.95
N SER A 42 -6.69 -5.49 18.68
CA SER A 42 -6.78 -4.25 19.47
C SER A 42 -6.40 -2.98 18.70
N TYR A 43 -6.13 -3.13 17.40
CA TYR A 43 -5.65 -2.11 16.47
C TYR A 43 -6.31 -2.31 15.10
N TYR A 44 -6.29 -1.25 14.27
CA TYR A 44 -6.86 -1.21 12.92
C TYR A 44 -5.96 -1.92 11.89
N ALA A 45 -6.42 -2.01 10.64
CA ALA A 45 -5.64 -2.38 9.46
C ALA A 45 -5.24 -3.87 9.36
N ALA A 46 -5.57 -4.70 10.35
CA ALA A 46 -5.22 -6.13 10.34
C ALA A 46 -3.76 -6.36 9.92
N ASN A 47 -3.51 -7.10 8.82
CA ASN A 47 -2.17 -7.38 8.31
C ASN A 47 -1.53 -6.22 7.53
N TRP A 48 -2.27 -5.13 7.32
CA TRP A 48 -1.81 -3.85 6.76
C TRP A 48 -1.36 -2.85 7.84
N ALA A 49 -1.38 -3.25 9.11
CA ALA A 49 -1.11 -2.35 10.23
C ALA A 49 0.34 -1.85 10.27
N SER A 50 0.47 -0.65 10.85
CA SER A 50 1.72 -0.04 11.26
C SER A 50 1.82 -0.07 12.78
N PHE A 51 3.03 -0.25 13.32
CA PHE A 51 3.23 -0.32 14.76
C PHE A 51 4.32 0.64 15.24
N THR A 52 4.09 1.24 16.41
CA THR A 52 5.20 1.78 17.20
C THR A 52 6.20 0.67 17.53
N PHE A 53 7.47 1.02 17.81
CA PHE A 53 8.49 0.00 18.09
C PHE A 53 8.08 -0.93 19.22
N ASN A 54 7.59 -0.37 20.34
CA ASN A 54 7.12 -1.17 21.47
C ASN A 54 5.84 -1.95 21.14
N GLY A 55 4.95 -1.38 20.32
CA GLY A 55 3.77 -2.07 19.81
C GLY A 55 4.14 -3.29 18.97
N LEU A 56 5.17 -3.18 18.13
CA LEU A 56 5.68 -4.28 17.31
C LEU A 56 6.31 -5.37 18.17
N LEU A 57 7.06 -5.02 19.21
CA LEU A 57 7.60 -6.01 20.16
C LEU A 57 6.47 -6.78 20.87
N ASN A 58 5.40 -6.10 21.28
CA ASN A 58 4.22 -6.75 21.86
C ASN A 58 3.51 -7.65 20.84
N TRP A 59 3.38 -7.19 19.60
CA TRP A 59 2.82 -7.97 18.49
C TRP A 59 3.62 -9.27 18.27
N ILE A 60 4.96 -9.18 18.24
CA ILE A 60 5.85 -10.36 18.13
C ILE A 60 5.60 -11.36 19.26
N GLN A 61 5.42 -10.88 20.51
CA GLN A 61 5.15 -11.74 21.67
C GLN A 61 3.79 -12.44 21.57
N GLN A 62 2.75 -11.73 21.13
CA GLN A 62 1.39 -12.27 21.02
C GLN A 62 1.28 -13.40 19.99
N TYR A 63 2.06 -13.36 18.91
CA TYR A 63 2.09 -14.44 17.91
C TYR A 63 2.70 -15.75 18.43
N HIS A 64 3.33 -15.75 19.61
CA HIS A 64 3.82 -16.96 20.28
C HIS A 64 2.80 -17.55 21.27
N CYS A 65 1.65 -16.90 21.51
CA CYS A 65 0.60 -17.41 22.39
C CYS A 65 -0.33 -18.38 21.66
N GLY A 66 -0.67 -19.49 22.32
CA GLY A 66 -1.52 -20.56 21.78
C GLY A 66 -3.00 -20.15 21.59
N PRO A 67 -3.81 -21.00 20.95
CA PRO A 67 -5.20 -20.70 20.65
C PRO A 67 -6.06 -20.58 21.91
N ASP A 68 -7.09 -19.73 21.84
CA ASP A 68 -8.15 -19.65 22.86
C ASP A 68 -9.03 -20.91 22.81
N GLU A 69 -9.62 -21.27 23.96
CA GLU A 69 -10.58 -22.38 24.05
C GLU A 69 -11.84 -22.06 23.23
N LEU A 70 -12.26 -22.99 22.37
CA LEU A 70 -13.50 -22.89 21.61
C LEU A 70 -14.70 -23.02 22.55
N GLN A 71 -15.45 -21.94 22.70
CA GLN A 71 -16.72 -21.95 23.43
C GLN A 71 -17.84 -22.47 22.52
N ASP A 72 -18.64 -23.41 23.02
CA ASP A 72 -19.76 -24.00 22.29
C ASP A 72 -20.99 -23.07 22.31
N TRP A 73 -21.46 -22.68 21.13
CA TRP A 73 -22.62 -21.81 20.95
C TRP A 73 -23.86 -22.56 20.41
N SER A 74 -23.82 -23.89 20.39
CA SER A 74 -24.91 -24.72 19.85
C SER A 74 -26.27 -24.49 20.52
N SER A 75 -26.30 -23.96 21.75
CA SER A 75 -27.53 -23.64 22.48
C SER A 75 -28.29 -22.42 21.94
N LEU A 76 -27.67 -21.59 21.11
CA LEU A 76 -28.26 -20.38 20.51
C LEU A 76 -28.79 -20.60 19.08
N LEU A 77 -28.74 -21.84 18.59
CA LEU A 77 -29.27 -22.23 17.28
C LEU A 77 -30.80 -22.28 17.31
N GLU A 78 -31.42 -21.70 16.28
CA GLU A 78 -32.85 -21.84 16.03
C GLU A 78 -33.13 -23.08 15.14
N ASP A 79 -34.40 -23.53 15.12
CA ASP A 79 -34.81 -24.67 14.30
C ASP A 79 -34.51 -24.41 12.81
N GLY A 80 -33.81 -25.35 12.16
CA GLY A 80 -33.40 -25.24 10.76
C GLY A 80 -32.05 -24.56 10.53
N GLU A 81 -31.34 -24.14 11.59
CA GLU A 81 -30.02 -23.51 11.47
C GLU A 81 -28.87 -24.51 11.60
N GLU A 82 -27.75 -24.17 10.97
CA GLU A 82 -26.43 -24.77 11.17
C GLU A 82 -25.41 -23.70 11.56
N VAL A 83 -24.36 -24.13 12.26
CA VAL A 83 -23.29 -23.24 12.73
C VAL A 83 -22.03 -23.44 11.90
N ILE A 84 -21.44 -22.33 11.46
CA ILE A 84 -20.10 -22.31 10.86
C ILE A 84 -19.18 -21.55 11.81
N TYR A 85 -18.28 -22.26 12.48
CA TYR A 85 -17.29 -21.65 13.37
C TYR A 85 -16.22 -20.90 12.57
N LEU A 86 -15.89 -19.70 13.03
CA LEU A 86 -14.80 -18.89 12.50
C LEU A 86 -13.50 -19.22 13.23
N SER A 87 -12.39 -19.03 12.54
CA SER A 87 -11.05 -19.28 13.08
C SER A 87 -10.65 -18.18 14.08
N ASN A 88 -10.23 -18.59 15.27
CA ASN A 88 -9.61 -17.71 16.26
C ASN A 88 -8.51 -18.47 17.04
N PRO A 89 -7.26 -17.97 17.13
CA PRO A 89 -6.66 -16.78 16.52
C PRO A 89 -6.06 -17.00 15.12
N ASP A 90 -5.65 -15.90 14.47
CA ASP A 90 -5.00 -15.88 13.14
C ASP A 90 -3.52 -16.31 13.20
N THR A 91 -3.25 -17.55 13.57
CA THR A 91 -1.86 -18.04 13.63
C THR A 91 -1.34 -18.50 12.27
N ALA A 92 -2.18 -18.52 11.24
CA ALA A 92 -1.81 -19.05 9.93
C ALA A 92 -1.23 -17.99 8.99
N SER A 93 -1.57 -16.71 9.18
CA SER A 93 -1.20 -15.62 8.26
C SER A 93 0.26 -15.21 8.36
N ILE A 94 0.93 -15.42 9.50
CA ILE A 94 2.34 -15.08 9.73
C ILE A 94 3.15 -16.33 10.08
N LYS A 95 4.28 -16.54 9.40
CA LYS A 95 5.19 -17.67 9.63
C LYS A 95 6.64 -17.21 9.73
N ASN A 96 7.50 -18.09 10.25
CA ASN A 96 8.96 -17.91 10.30
C ASN A 96 9.38 -16.56 10.92
N LEU A 97 8.67 -16.13 11.96
CA LEU A 97 8.95 -14.89 12.67
C LEU A 97 10.30 -15.00 13.40
N GLN A 98 11.26 -14.14 13.03
CA GLN A 98 12.61 -14.09 13.59
C GLN A 98 12.94 -12.64 13.96
N ALA A 99 13.11 -12.39 15.25
CA ALA A 99 13.54 -11.11 15.79
C ALA A 99 14.80 -11.30 16.66
N PRO A 100 15.71 -10.31 16.73
CA PRO A 100 16.80 -10.30 17.69
C PRO A 100 16.23 -10.46 19.11
N PRO A 101 16.89 -11.24 20.00
CA PRO A 101 16.49 -11.29 21.39
C PRO A 101 16.54 -9.88 22.00
N ALA A 102 15.56 -9.56 22.85
CA ALA A 102 15.60 -8.33 23.63
C ALA A 102 16.90 -8.33 24.44
N GLN A 103 17.82 -7.41 24.13
CA GLN A 103 19.06 -7.31 24.88
C GLN A 103 18.73 -6.82 26.30
N GLY A 104 19.00 -7.66 27.30
CA GLY A 104 18.97 -7.27 28.70
C GLY A 104 20.00 -6.18 28.99
N GLU A 105 19.75 -5.40 30.04
CA GLU A 105 20.54 -4.23 30.48
C GLU A 105 22.04 -4.35 30.17
N GLU A 106 22.56 -3.42 29.36
CA GLU A 106 24.00 -3.31 29.12
C GLU A 106 24.71 -3.00 30.45
N PRO A 107 25.85 -3.64 30.76
CA PRO A 107 26.63 -3.31 31.95
C PRO A 107 27.13 -1.86 31.88
N GLU A 108 27.03 -1.12 32.99
CA GLU A 108 27.50 0.27 33.11
C GLU A 108 28.93 0.42 32.59
N ALA A 109 29.10 1.20 31.52
CA ALA A 109 30.40 1.45 30.91
C ALA A 109 31.22 2.48 31.70
N ASP A 110 32.52 2.20 31.84
CA ASP A 110 33.50 3.00 32.56
C ASP A 110 33.68 4.41 31.94
N GLN A 111 33.86 5.42 32.79
CA GLN A 111 33.64 6.85 32.48
C GLN A 111 34.62 7.45 31.45
N SER A 112 35.64 6.73 31.01
CA SER A 112 36.68 7.22 30.08
C SER A 112 36.40 6.97 28.59
N GLN A 113 35.33 6.25 28.21
CA GLN A 113 34.95 6.02 26.79
C GLN A 113 33.73 6.83 26.32
N ALA A 114 33.19 7.70 27.18
CA ALA A 114 31.89 8.37 26.99
C ALA A 114 31.81 9.40 25.83
N GLU A 115 32.94 9.92 25.33
CA GLU A 115 32.91 10.93 24.26
C GLU A 115 32.78 10.36 22.83
N LEU A 116 33.29 9.15 22.57
CA LEU A 116 33.11 8.46 21.28
C LEU A 116 31.80 7.64 21.22
N ALA A 117 31.28 7.20 22.36
CA ALA A 117 30.02 6.44 22.46
C ALA A 117 28.76 7.30 22.19
N LYS A 118 28.84 8.63 22.28
CA LYS A 118 27.70 9.55 22.08
C LYS A 118 27.07 9.56 20.68
N LYS A 119 27.68 8.90 19.68
CA LYS A 119 27.22 8.92 18.27
C LYS A 119 26.53 7.66 17.78
N ARG A 120 26.60 6.51 18.47
CA ARG A 120 25.91 5.28 18.02
C ARG A 120 24.56 5.15 18.70
N ILE A 121 23.53 4.94 17.90
CA ILE A 121 22.17 4.71 18.39
C ILE A 121 22.13 3.33 19.06
N SER A 122 21.78 3.31 20.34
CA SER A 122 21.64 2.10 21.16
C SER A 122 20.22 1.53 21.11
N TYR A 123 20.06 0.25 21.44
CA TYR A 123 18.74 -0.37 21.55
C TYR A 123 17.85 0.34 22.59
N ALA A 124 18.43 0.76 23.72
CA ALA A 124 17.71 1.52 24.75
C ALA A 124 17.14 2.84 24.20
N GLN A 125 17.85 3.50 23.28
CA GLN A 125 17.34 4.69 22.60
C GLN A 125 16.19 4.36 21.64
N LEU A 126 16.26 3.25 20.89
CA LEU A 126 15.15 2.79 20.03
C LEU A 126 13.87 2.54 20.84
N VAL A 127 14.00 1.87 22.00
CA VAL A 127 12.87 1.63 22.91
C VAL A 127 12.33 2.94 23.50
N LYS A 128 13.22 3.87 23.90
CA LYS A 128 12.83 5.17 24.45
C LYS A 128 12.08 6.04 23.44
N GLU A 129 12.56 6.09 22.20
CA GLU A 129 11.97 6.85 21.10
C GLU A 129 10.89 6.03 20.35
N GLY A 130 10.47 4.87 20.88
CA GLY A 130 9.67 3.89 20.17
C GLY A 130 8.34 4.40 19.60
N ARG A 131 7.77 5.47 20.17
CA ARG A 131 6.54 6.13 19.68
C ARG A 131 6.72 6.92 18.39
N ARG A 132 7.96 7.22 18.00
CA ARG A 132 8.28 7.91 16.74
C ARG A 132 8.36 6.97 15.55
N PHE A 133 8.27 5.68 15.82
CA PHE A 133 8.25 4.66 14.79
C PHE A 133 6.80 4.36 14.40
N ASN A 134 6.57 4.12 13.11
CA ASN A 134 5.34 3.56 12.57
C ASN A 134 5.73 2.51 11.54
N ILE A 135 6.01 1.30 12.02
CA ILE A 135 6.62 0.21 11.26
C ILE A 135 5.53 -0.58 10.55
N ASP A 136 5.53 -0.52 9.23
CA ASP A 136 4.54 -1.20 8.40
C ASP A 136 4.85 -2.71 8.27
N LEU A 137 3.84 -3.56 8.47
CA LEU A 137 3.95 -4.99 8.12
C LEU A 137 4.06 -5.20 6.61
N VAL A 138 3.42 -4.33 5.83
CA VAL A 138 3.38 -4.34 4.35
C VAL A 138 4.30 -3.25 3.80
N SER A 139 4.90 -3.45 2.62
CA SER A 139 5.76 -2.45 1.97
C SER A 139 5.27 -2.33 0.55
N LYS A 140 4.49 -1.28 0.35
CA LYS A 140 3.88 -0.89 -0.91
C LYS A 140 4.10 0.59 -1.11
N LEU A 141 3.93 1.04 -2.35
CA LEU A 141 3.95 2.44 -2.71
C LEU A 141 2.65 2.77 -3.44
N MET A 142 2.28 4.05 -3.40
CA MET A 142 1.11 4.51 -4.12
C MET A 142 1.55 5.11 -5.44
N TYR A 143 1.15 4.52 -6.56
CA TYR A 143 1.30 5.20 -7.84
C TYR A 143 0.51 6.50 -7.82
N SER A 144 1.08 7.57 -8.36
CA SER A 144 0.40 8.86 -8.43
C SER A 144 -0.88 8.81 -9.28
N ARG A 145 -0.98 7.88 -10.23
CA ARG A 145 -2.20 7.52 -10.95
C ARG A 145 -2.47 6.03 -10.70
N GLY A 146 -3.63 5.72 -10.17
CA GLY A 146 -3.97 4.36 -9.77
C GLY A 146 -5.23 4.34 -8.93
N SER A 147 -5.89 3.18 -8.85
CA SER A 147 -7.23 3.06 -8.29
C SER A 147 -7.33 3.59 -6.86
N LEU A 148 -6.32 3.35 -6.01
CA LEU A 148 -6.32 3.87 -4.65
C LEU A 148 -6.24 5.41 -4.60
N VAL A 149 -5.34 6.05 -5.36
CA VAL A 149 -5.22 7.52 -5.35
C VAL A 149 -6.47 8.16 -5.92
N ASP A 150 -6.99 7.61 -7.02
CA ASP A 150 -8.21 8.12 -7.65
C ASP A 150 -9.42 7.92 -6.71
N LEU A 151 -9.50 6.81 -5.99
CA LEU A 151 -10.52 6.56 -4.97
C LEU A 151 -10.41 7.52 -3.78
N LEU A 152 -9.20 7.76 -3.26
CA LEU A 152 -8.96 8.71 -2.16
C LEU A 152 -9.42 10.13 -2.53
N ILE A 153 -9.20 10.54 -3.78
CA ILE A 153 -9.65 11.82 -4.32
C ILE A 153 -11.17 11.81 -4.52
N LYS A 154 -11.73 10.81 -5.21
CA LYS A 154 -13.18 10.69 -5.51
C LYS A 154 -14.01 10.71 -4.23
N SER A 155 -13.64 9.90 -3.25
CA SER A 155 -14.32 9.77 -1.95
C SER A 155 -14.01 10.93 -0.99
N ASN A 156 -13.03 11.77 -1.34
CA ASN A 156 -12.51 12.85 -0.50
C ASN A 156 -12.00 12.31 0.86
N VAL A 157 -11.48 11.09 0.89
CA VAL A 157 -10.77 10.46 2.02
C VAL A 157 -9.33 10.96 2.11
N SER A 158 -8.79 11.49 1.01
CA SER A 158 -7.46 12.11 0.95
C SER A 158 -7.25 13.19 2.02
N ARG A 159 -8.31 13.85 2.51
CA ARG A 159 -8.23 14.86 3.58
C ARG A 159 -7.75 14.32 4.94
N TYR A 160 -7.77 13.00 5.14
CA TYR A 160 -7.39 12.36 6.40
C TYR A 160 -5.91 11.98 6.45
N ALA A 161 -5.18 12.07 5.34
CA ALA A 161 -3.78 11.66 5.26
C ALA A 161 -2.95 12.70 4.48
N GLU A 162 -1.68 12.80 4.85
CA GLU A 162 -0.69 13.54 4.09
C GLU A 162 0.25 12.57 3.36
N PHE A 163 0.87 13.02 2.28
CA PHE A 163 1.72 12.17 1.44
C PHE A 163 3.08 12.81 1.21
N LYS A 164 4.11 11.97 1.20
CA LYS A 164 5.47 12.31 0.81
C LYS A 164 5.75 11.71 -0.58
N ASN A 165 6.45 12.47 -1.41
CA ASN A 165 6.98 11.95 -2.66
C ASN A 165 8.09 10.95 -2.38
N VAL A 166 8.11 9.83 -3.11
CA VAL A 166 9.32 9.03 -3.25
C VAL A 166 10.28 9.83 -4.13
N THR A 167 11.49 10.10 -3.64
CA THR A 167 12.41 11.03 -4.30
C THR A 167 13.42 10.32 -5.18
N ARG A 168 13.70 9.03 -4.91
CA ARG A 168 14.73 8.26 -5.62
C ARG A 168 14.24 6.88 -6.03
N ILE A 169 14.59 6.47 -7.23
CA ILE A 169 14.53 5.07 -7.66
C ILE A 169 15.96 4.60 -7.83
N LEU A 170 16.31 3.52 -7.14
CA LEU A 170 17.64 2.95 -7.10
C LEU A 170 17.60 1.52 -7.60
N THR A 171 18.69 1.07 -8.20
CA THR A 171 18.87 -0.32 -8.59
C THR A 171 20.22 -0.84 -8.13
N TYR A 172 20.27 -2.11 -7.76
CA TYR A 172 21.53 -2.79 -7.47
C TYR A 172 22.08 -3.46 -8.72
N ARG A 173 23.32 -3.12 -9.09
CA ARG A 173 24.01 -3.68 -10.25
C ARG A 173 25.50 -3.77 -9.96
N GLN A 174 26.11 -4.92 -10.29
CA GLN A 174 27.57 -5.12 -10.21
C GLN A 174 28.21 -4.72 -8.86
N GLY A 175 27.54 -5.01 -7.73
CA GLY A 175 28.08 -4.69 -6.41
C GLY A 175 27.80 -3.26 -5.92
N LYS A 176 27.06 -2.45 -6.68
CA LYS A 176 26.78 -1.04 -6.38
C LYS A 176 25.30 -0.72 -6.46
N VAL A 177 24.86 0.20 -5.60
CA VAL A 177 23.53 0.83 -5.67
C VAL A 177 23.66 2.09 -6.51
N GLU A 178 22.86 2.20 -7.55
CA GLU A 178 22.89 3.30 -8.52
C GLU A 178 21.51 3.94 -8.65
N GLN A 179 21.47 5.25 -8.87
CA GLN A 179 20.22 5.98 -9.08
C GLN A 179 19.76 5.90 -10.52
N VAL A 180 18.50 5.53 -10.71
CA VAL A 180 17.85 5.42 -12.02
C VAL A 180 17.29 6.80 -12.41
N PRO A 181 17.66 7.34 -13.59
CA PRO A 181 17.10 8.60 -14.08
C PRO A 181 15.59 8.49 -14.31
N CYS A 182 14.80 9.35 -13.67
CA CYS A 182 13.34 9.29 -13.72
C CYS A 182 12.70 10.44 -14.52
N SER A 183 13.48 11.46 -14.89
CA SER A 183 13.01 12.59 -15.69
C SER A 183 13.93 12.87 -16.88
N ARG A 184 13.44 13.63 -17.86
CA ARG A 184 14.28 14.15 -18.95
C ARG A 184 15.52 14.86 -18.40
N ALA A 185 15.34 15.71 -17.39
CA ALA A 185 16.43 16.41 -16.72
C ALA A 185 17.44 15.45 -16.09
N ASP A 186 16.99 14.39 -15.41
CA ASP A 186 17.88 13.38 -14.83
C ASP A 186 18.65 12.60 -15.89
N VAL A 187 18.00 12.26 -17.01
CA VAL A 187 18.65 11.59 -18.14
C VAL A 187 19.76 12.48 -18.72
N PHE A 188 19.49 13.78 -18.89
CA PHE A 188 20.49 14.73 -19.36
C PHE A 188 21.64 14.91 -18.36
N ALA A 189 21.34 15.04 -17.07
CA ALA A 189 22.34 15.22 -16.01
C ALA A 189 23.14 13.96 -15.69
N SER A 190 22.64 12.77 -16.05
CA SER A 190 23.28 11.49 -15.72
C SER A 190 24.68 11.39 -16.34
N ARG A 191 25.67 11.09 -15.50
CA ARG A 191 27.05 10.77 -15.91
C ARG A 191 27.26 9.28 -16.17
N GLN A 192 26.29 8.45 -15.81
CA GLN A 192 26.34 6.99 -15.98
C GLN A 192 25.92 6.56 -17.38
N LEU A 193 25.23 7.44 -18.11
CA LEU A 193 24.75 7.18 -19.47
C LEU A 193 25.58 7.96 -20.49
N SER A 194 26.02 7.29 -21.55
CA SER A 194 26.58 7.92 -22.73
C SER A 194 25.52 8.72 -23.49
N VAL A 195 25.95 9.67 -24.34
CA VAL A 195 25.04 10.46 -25.17
C VAL A 195 24.19 9.57 -26.10
N VAL A 196 24.76 8.46 -26.59
CA VAL A 196 24.05 7.49 -27.44
C VAL A 196 22.98 6.75 -26.63
N GLU A 197 23.30 6.29 -25.43
CA GLU A 197 22.32 5.64 -24.54
C GLU A 197 21.17 6.58 -24.18
N LYS A 198 21.46 7.85 -23.86
CA LYS A 198 20.42 8.86 -23.57
C LYS A 198 19.45 9.00 -24.73
N ARG A 199 19.95 9.10 -25.97
CA ARG A 199 19.11 9.21 -27.19
C ARG A 199 18.31 7.92 -27.44
N LYS A 200 18.89 6.75 -27.20
CA LYS A 200 18.17 5.46 -27.34
C LYS A 200 17.04 5.35 -26.32
N LEU A 201 17.33 5.63 -25.04
CA LEU A 201 16.35 5.60 -23.96
C LEU A 201 15.18 6.53 -24.25
N MET A 202 15.45 7.81 -24.57
CA MET A 202 14.38 8.77 -24.84
C MET A 202 13.50 8.36 -26.02
N ARG A 203 14.08 7.86 -27.12
CA ARG A 203 13.30 7.36 -28.27
C ARG A 203 12.45 6.16 -27.89
N PHE A 204 13.00 5.23 -27.12
CA PHE A 204 12.27 4.05 -26.67
C PHE A 204 11.10 4.40 -25.74
N LEU A 205 11.32 5.27 -24.74
CA LEU A 205 10.27 5.68 -23.82
C LEU A 205 9.14 6.43 -24.54
N THR A 206 9.46 7.28 -25.53
CA THR A 206 8.44 7.91 -26.38
C THR A 206 7.66 6.86 -27.18
N SER A 207 8.34 5.89 -27.80
CA SER A 207 7.70 4.81 -28.56
C SER A 207 6.79 3.94 -27.69
N CYS A 208 7.13 3.73 -26.41
CA CYS A 208 6.29 2.97 -25.49
C CYS A 208 4.92 3.61 -25.25
N MET A 209 4.78 4.93 -25.42
CA MET A 209 3.51 5.64 -25.22
C MET A 209 2.51 5.43 -26.37
N GLU A 210 2.99 4.93 -27.50
CA GLU A 210 2.18 4.61 -28.67
C GLU A 210 1.99 3.10 -28.80
N GLU A 211 0.95 2.68 -29.52
CA GLU A 211 0.77 1.29 -29.97
C GLU A 211 1.33 1.15 -31.38
N THR A 212 2.32 0.27 -31.55
CA THR A 212 3.00 0.07 -32.84
C THR A 212 2.84 -1.36 -33.34
N GLU A 213 2.89 -1.55 -34.67
CA GLU A 213 2.88 -2.88 -35.29
C GLU A 213 4.01 -3.77 -34.78
N GLU A 214 5.17 -3.16 -34.49
CA GLU A 214 6.31 -3.84 -33.91
C GLU A 214 6.00 -4.42 -32.52
N GLN A 215 5.37 -3.64 -31.63
CA GLN A 215 4.97 -4.14 -30.31
C GLN A 215 3.97 -5.31 -30.42
N MET A 216 3.01 -5.21 -31.33
CA MET A 216 2.02 -6.28 -31.57
C MET A 216 2.67 -7.57 -32.06
N ALA A 217 3.75 -7.49 -32.85
CA ALA A 217 4.49 -8.66 -33.34
C ALA A 217 5.16 -9.49 -32.22
N TYR A 218 5.31 -8.92 -31.02
CA TYR A 218 5.89 -9.57 -29.84
C TYR A 218 4.84 -10.01 -28.81
N HIS A 219 3.55 -9.89 -29.12
CA HIS A 219 2.48 -10.33 -28.22
C HIS A 219 2.64 -11.80 -27.83
N GLY A 220 2.51 -12.11 -26.54
CA GLY A 220 2.69 -13.47 -26.00
C GLY A 220 4.14 -13.96 -25.97
N ARG A 221 5.12 -13.12 -26.35
CA ARG A 221 6.56 -13.39 -26.16
C ARG A 221 7.10 -12.65 -24.93
N PRO A 222 8.19 -13.11 -24.31
CA PRO A 222 8.78 -12.44 -23.15
C PRO A 222 9.21 -11.00 -23.47
N TYR A 223 8.90 -10.07 -22.56
CA TYR A 223 9.27 -8.66 -22.68
C TYR A 223 10.80 -8.45 -22.77
N SER A 224 11.57 -9.33 -22.12
CA SER A 224 13.04 -9.34 -22.21
C SER A 224 13.56 -9.64 -23.61
N GLU A 225 12.83 -10.40 -24.44
CA GLU A 225 13.19 -10.60 -25.85
C GLU A 225 12.94 -9.34 -26.66
N PHE A 226 11.79 -8.69 -26.43
CA PHE A 226 11.48 -7.41 -27.08
C PHE A 226 12.54 -6.36 -26.76
N LEU A 227 12.94 -6.18 -25.49
CA LEU A 227 13.96 -5.20 -25.11
C LEU A 227 15.33 -5.44 -25.76
N ARG A 228 15.73 -6.71 -25.91
CA ARG A 228 16.99 -7.07 -26.60
C ARG A 228 16.96 -6.69 -28.07
N ASP A 229 15.84 -6.92 -28.74
CA ASP A 229 15.68 -6.61 -30.18
C ASP A 229 15.62 -5.10 -30.44
N GLN A 230 15.26 -4.29 -29.44
CA GLN A 230 15.35 -2.81 -29.51
C GLN A 230 16.78 -2.25 -29.50
N GLN A 231 17.80 -3.11 -29.34
CA GLN A 231 19.23 -2.74 -29.37
C GLN A 231 19.60 -1.60 -28.40
N LEU A 232 18.97 -1.59 -27.22
CA LEU A 232 19.18 -0.56 -26.19
C LEU A 232 20.55 -0.71 -25.50
N GLY A 233 21.01 -1.95 -25.36
CA GLY A 233 22.21 -2.34 -24.62
C GLY A 233 21.89 -2.71 -23.17
N ASP A 234 22.72 -3.58 -22.59
CA ASP A 234 22.48 -4.26 -21.31
C ASP A 234 22.17 -3.31 -20.14
N ASN A 235 22.73 -2.10 -20.16
CA ASN A 235 22.52 -1.11 -19.11
C ASN A 235 21.10 -0.53 -19.12
N LEU A 236 20.60 -0.16 -20.31
CA LEU A 236 19.26 0.39 -20.47
C LEU A 236 18.19 -0.70 -20.31
N GLU A 237 18.45 -1.90 -20.83
CA GLU A 237 17.57 -3.06 -20.62
C GLU A 237 17.37 -3.33 -19.13
N HIS A 238 18.46 -3.32 -18.34
CA HIS A 238 18.40 -3.46 -16.88
C HIS A 238 17.52 -2.39 -16.22
N PHE A 239 17.69 -1.11 -16.58
CA PHE A 239 16.87 -0.03 -16.01
C PHE A 239 15.39 -0.19 -16.38
N ILE A 240 15.09 -0.48 -17.65
CA ILE A 240 13.71 -0.59 -18.12
C ILE A 240 13.03 -1.79 -17.47
N LEU A 241 13.65 -2.97 -17.51
CA LEU A 241 13.06 -4.21 -17.01
C LEU A 241 12.85 -4.17 -15.50
N HIS A 242 13.88 -3.81 -14.74
CA HIS A 242 13.87 -3.94 -13.27
C HIS A 242 13.44 -2.69 -12.52
N SER A 243 13.59 -1.50 -13.10
CA SER A 243 13.35 -0.23 -12.37
C SER A 243 12.15 0.56 -12.89
N ILE A 244 11.83 0.47 -14.18
CA ILE A 244 10.67 1.16 -14.78
C ILE A 244 9.47 0.22 -14.83
N ALA A 245 9.57 -0.87 -15.58
CA ALA A 245 8.52 -1.88 -15.68
C ALA A 245 8.37 -2.67 -14.37
N MET A 246 9.49 -2.92 -13.68
CA MET A 246 9.58 -3.71 -12.45
C MET A 246 8.96 -5.12 -12.58
N VAL A 247 9.16 -5.74 -13.73
CA VAL A 247 8.64 -7.06 -14.10
C VAL A 247 9.76 -8.12 -14.11
N THR A 248 9.37 -9.37 -14.35
CA THR A 248 10.33 -10.50 -14.46
C THR A 248 10.74 -10.72 -15.91
N GLU A 249 11.85 -11.41 -16.13
CA GLU A 249 12.33 -11.75 -17.49
C GLU A 249 11.33 -12.59 -18.30
N HIS A 250 10.43 -13.30 -17.62
CA HIS A 250 9.41 -14.17 -18.20
C HIS A 250 8.06 -13.47 -18.43
N THR A 251 7.91 -12.23 -17.95
CA THR A 251 6.69 -11.45 -18.14
C THR A 251 6.44 -11.21 -19.63
N LEU A 252 5.19 -11.33 -20.07
CA LEU A 252 4.81 -11.14 -21.47
C LEU A 252 4.98 -9.68 -21.91
N THR A 253 5.21 -9.47 -23.21
CA THR A 253 5.54 -8.15 -23.77
C THR A 253 4.42 -7.14 -23.51
N GLU A 254 3.16 -7.54 -23.68
CA GLU A 254 1.98 -6.73 -23.41
C GLU A 254 1.89 -6.25 -21.95
N GLU A 255 2.22 -7.12 -20.99
CA GLU A 255 2.24 -6.80 -19.56
C GLU A 255 3.42 -5.87 -19.20
N GLY A 256 4.59 -6.13 -19.79
CA GLY A 256 5.79 -5.30 -19.62
C GLY A 256 5.62 -3.89 -20.18
N LEU A 257 5.01 -3.76 -21.37
CA LEU A 257 4.67 -2.48 -21.98
C LEU A 257 3.59 -1.75 -21.17
N ALA A 258 2.55 -2.44 -20.72
CA ALA A 258 1.52 -1.83 -19.86
C ALA A 258 2.11 -1.28 -18.55
N SER A 259 3.01 -2.03 -17.92
CA SER A 259 3.72 -1.59 -16.69
C SER A 259 4.61 -0.38 -16.96
N THR A 260 5.34 -0.38 -18.07
CA THR A 260 6.20 0.73 -18.50
C THR A 260 5.37 1.99 -18.78
N ARG A 261 4.26 1.86 -19.52
CA ARG A 261 3.33 2.95 -19.81
C ARG A 261 2.74 3.54 -18.53
N ASN A 262 2.28 2.70 -17.61
CA ASN A 262 1.73 3.15 -16.34
C ASN A 262 2.76 3.94 -15.52
N PHE A 263 4.00 3.45 -15.45
CA PHE A 263 5.09 4.18 -14.80
C PHE A 263 5.29 5.57 -15.42
N LEU A 264 5.38 5.64 -16.75
CA LEU A 264 5.59 6.91 -17.47
C LEU A 264 4.42 7.89 -17.31
N GLN A 265 3.18 7.40 -17.32
CA GLN A 265 1.98 8.23 -17.11
C GLN A 265 1.91 8.84 -15.71
N CYS A 266 2.51 8.18 -14.73
CA CYS A 266 2.57 8.65 -13.35
C CYS A 266 3.67 9.70 -13.11
N LEU A 267 4.74 9.71 -13.92
CA LEU A 267 5.84 10.67 -13.74
C LEU A 267 5.35 12.11 -13.81
N GLY A 268 5.88 12.96 -12.91
CA GLY A 268 5.64 14.40 -12.93
C GLY A 268 4.28 14.84 -12.37
N ARG A 269 3.38 13.93 -11.95
CA ARG A 269 2.06 14.33 -11.40
C ARG A 269 2.21 15.11 -10.08
N TYR A 270 3.05 14.62 -9.17
CA TYR A 270 3.31 15.24 -7.86
C TYR A 270 4.80 15.45 -7.56
N GLY A 271 5.68 14.82 -8.34
CA GLY A 271 7.12 14.87 -8.17
C GLY A 271 7.86 14.16 -9.30
N ASN A 272 9.18 14.02 -9.15
CA ASN A 272 10.05 13.45 -10.20
C ASN A 272 9.92 11.94 -10.39
N THR A 273 9.34 11.22 -9.41
CA THR A 273 9.08 9.77 -9.50
C THR A 273 7.56 9.54 -9.50
N PRO A 274 7.09 8.33 -9.90
CA PRO A 274 5.66 8.06 -10.02
C PRO A 274 5.01 7.67 -8.69
N PHE A 275 5.71 7.77 -7.55
CA PHE A 275 5.27 7.18 -6.28
C PHE A 275 5.08 8.20 -5.16
N LEU A 276 4.08 7.93 -4.34
CA LEU A 276 3.78 8.57 -3.07
C LEU A 276 3.87 7.54 -1.94
N PHE A 277 4.11 8.04 -0.74
CA PHE A 277 4.07 7.29 0.51
C PHE A 277 3.29 8.08 1.57
N PRO A 278 2.32 7.48 2.28
CA PRO A 278 1.56 8.17 3.32
C PRO A 278 2.45 8.48 4.54
N VAL A 279 2.33 9.71 5.05
CA VAL A 279 2.97 10.10 6.31
C VAL A 279 2.36 9.27 7.44
N TYR A 280 3.19 8.79 8.37
CA TYR A 280 2.87 7.81 9.42
C TYR A 280 2.66 6.36 8.96
N GLY A 281 2.87 6.05 7.68
CA GLY A 281 2.90 4.67 7.19
C GLY A 281 1.60 4.20 6.54
N LEU A 282 1.64 3.01 5.95
CA LEU A 282 0.55 2.45 5.15
C LEU A 282 -0.68 2.07 5.97
N GLY A 283 -0.52 1.81 7.27
CA GLY A 283 -1.61 1.52 8.19
C GLY A 283 -2.60 2.67 8.38
N GLU A 284 -2.25 3.89 7.98
CA GLU A 284 -3.17 5.03 7.97
C GLU A 284 -4.25 4.89 6.90
N ILE A 285 -3.97 4.24 5.76
CA ILE A 285 -4.92 4.17 4.65
C ILE A 285 -6.19 3.40 5.02
N PRO A 286 -6.14 2.18 5.60
CA PRO A 286 -7.35 1.51 6.09
C PRO A 286 -8.10 2.34 7.14
N GLN A 287 -7.38 3.01 8.05
CA GLN A 287 -7.98 3.86 9.07
C GLN A 287 -8.75 5.06 8.48
N CYS A 288 -8.24 5.66 7.41
CA CYS A 288 -8.91 6.74 6.69
C CYS A 288 -10.28 6.29 6.14
N PHE A 289 -10.37 5.07 5.61
CA PHE A 289 -11.64 4.49 5.15
C PHE A 289 -12.54 4.05 6.31
N CYS A 290 -12.00 3.48 7.40
CA CYS A 290 -12.79 3.22 8.61
C CYS A 290 -13.40 4.51 9.17
N ARG A 291 -12.67 5.63 9.12
CA ARG A 291 -13.20 6.95 9.52
C ARG A 291 -14.34 7.38 8.61
N MET A 292 -14.21 7.22 7.30
CA MET A 292 -15.31 7.50 6.37
C MET A 292 -16.55 6.67 6.70
N CYS A 293 -16.39 5.35 6.94
CA CYS A 293 -17.48 4.49 7.38
C CYS A 293 -18.16 5.03 8.66
N ALA A 294 -17.38 5.39 9.68
CA ALA A 294 -17.93 5.91 10.93
C ALA A 294 -18.68 7.25 10.76
N VAL A 295 -18.19 8.14 9.88
CA VAL A 295 -18.85 9.43 9.58
C VAL A 295 -20.25 9.23 8.97
N PHE A 296 -20.44 8.18 8.18
CA PHE A 296 -21.73 7.85 7.56
C PHE A 296 -22.55 6.82 8.37
N GLY A 297 -22.28 6.69 9.67
CA GLY A 297 -23.10 5.92 10.61
C GLY A 297 -22.69 4.46 10.79
N GLY A 298 -21.59 4.01 10.19
CA GLY A 298 -21.03 2.70 10.48
C GLY A 298 -20.58 2.57 11.93
N ILE A 299 -20.94 1.45 12.57
CA ILE A 299 -20.52 1.12 13.94
C ILE A 299 -19.23 0.32 13.88
N TYR A 300 -18.24 0.75 14.66
CA TYR A 300 -16.90 0.18 14.64
C TYR A 300 -16.48 -0.39 16.00
N CYS A 301 -16.00 -1.64 16.05
CA CYS A 301 -15.62 -2.32 17.29
C CYS A 301 -14.29 -3.09 17.19
N LEU A 302 -13.27 -2.65 17.94
CA LEU A 302 -12.03 -3.41 18.16
C LEU A 302 -12.14 -4.31 19.38
N ARG A 303 -11.25 -5.32 19.46
CA ARG A 303 -11.24 -6.34 20.53
C ARG A 303 -12.60 -7.03 20.62
N HIS A 304 -13.21 -7.25 19.46
CA HIS A 304 -14.55 -7.80 19.34
C HIS A 304 -14.51 -8.85 18.24
N SER A 305 -14.41 -10.11 18.63
CA SER A 305 -14.41 -11.22 17.68
C SER A 305 -15.83 -11.74 17.46
N VAL A 306 -16.04 -12.32 16.30
CA VAL A 306 -17.22 -13.13 15.97
C VAL A 306 -16.82 -14.59 16.03
N SER A 307 -17.61 -15.40 16.73
CA SER A 307 -17.31 -16.80 17.00
C SER A 307 -17.82 -17.70 15.87
N CYS A 308 -19.01 -17.43 15.34
CA CYS A 308 -19.61 -18.25 14.31
C CYS A 308 -20.65 -17.50 13.45
N LEU A 309 -20.89 -18.06 12.27
CA LEU A 309 -21.98 -17.71 11.36
C LEU A 309 -23.15 -18.68 11.58
N LEU A 310 -24.37 -18.16 11.52
CA LEU A 310 -25.61 -18.92 11.65
C LEU A 310 -26.26 -19.00 10.28
N VAL A 311 -26.34 -20.20 9.73
CA VAL A 311 -26.73 -20.45 8.34
C VAL A 311 -28.03 -21.22 8.28
N ASP A 312 -28.91 -20.79 7.39
CA ASP A 312 -30.16 -21.47 7.09
C ASP A 312 -29.91 -22.67 6.16
N LYS A 313 -30.32 -23.87 6.60
CA LYS A 313 -30.07 -25.13 5.88
C LYS A 313 -30.74 -25.22 4.52
N ASP A 314 -31.90 -24.56 4.35
CA ASP A 314 -32.70 -24.68 3.14
C ASP A 314 -32.22 -23.70 2.05
N THR A 315 -31.80 -22.49 2.45
CA THR A 315 -31.42 -21.41 1.54
C THR A 315 -29.92 -21.24 1.35
N ASN A 316 -29.09 -21.87 2.18
CA ASN A 316 -27.64 -21.65 2.22
C ASN A 316 -27.28 -20.16 2.33
N ARG A 317 -28.03 -19.43 3.16
CA ARG A 317 -27.79 -18.03 3.50
C ARG A 317 -27.47 -17.90 4.98
N CYS A 318 -26.44 -17.12 5.28
CA CYS A 318 -26.14 -16.68 6.64
C CYS A 318 -27.20 -15.67 7.09
N LYS A 319 -27.84 -15.91 8.24
CA LYS A 319 -28.87 -15.06 8.84
C LYS A 319 -28.30 -14.11 9.88
N ALA A 320 -27.34 -14.60 10.66
CA ALA A 320 -26.82 -13.90 11.82
C ALA A 320 -25.40 -14.37 12.17
N VAL A 321 -24.76 -13.63 13.07
CA VAL A 321 -23.51 -14.01 13.73
C VAL A 321 -23.69 -14.07 15.24
N ILE A 322 -22.84 -14.84 15.90
CA ILE A 322 -22.70 -14.80 17.36
C ILE A 322 -21.36 -14.17 17.70
N ASP A 323 -21.40 -13.05 18.43
CA ASP A 323 -20.19 -12.37 18.86
C ASP A 323 -19.48 -13.09 20.03
N SER A 324 -18.32 -12.58 20.43
CA SER A 324 -17.55 -13.05 21.59
C SER A 324 -18.28 -12.95 22.93
N ARG A 325 -19.40 -12.23 23.01
CA ARG A 325 -20.22 -12.03 24.21
C ARG A 325 -21.47 -12.89 24.21
N GLY A 326 -21.70 -13.67 23.15
CA GLY A 326 -22.90 -14.48 22.96
C GLY A 326 -24.12 -13.70 22.43
N GLN A 327 -23.92 -12.47 21.95
CA GLN A 327 -24.99 -11.69 21.31
C GLN A 327 -25.21 -12.20 19.87
N ARG A 328 -26.47 -12.50 19.55
CA ARG A 328 -26.92 -12.79 18.19
C ARG A 328 -27.17 -11.48 17.44
N ILE A 329 -26.48 -11.30 16.30
CA ILE A 329 -26.59 -10.10 15.46
C ILE A 329 -27.05 -10.54 14.06
N SER A 330 -28.27 -10.17 13.68
CA SER A 330 -28.88 -10.46 12.39
C SER A 330 -28.31 -9.57 11.29
N CYS A 331 -28.03 -10.14 10.13
CA CYS A 331 -27.49 -9.37 9.01
C CYS A 331 -27.76 -9.99 7.63
N SER A 332 -27.94 -9.13 6.62
CA SER A 332 -28.23 -9.52 5.24
C SER A 332 -27.00 -9.99 4.47
N HIS A 333 -25.83 -9.38 4.69
CA HIS A 333 -24.58 -9.68 3.98
C HIS A 333 -23.37 -9.63 4.91
N PHE A 334 -22.42 -10.54 4.69
CA PHE A 334 -21.22 -10.65 5.52
C PHE A 334 -19.98 -10.52 4.65
N VAL A 335 -19.04 -9.67 5.03
CA VAL A 335 -17.71 -9.58 4.40
C VAL A 335 -16.68 -10.02 5.41
N VAL A 336 -15.88 -11.03 5.10
CA VAL A 336 -14.94 -11.65 6.04
C VAL A 336 -13.53 -11.66 5.49
N GLU A 337 -12.56 -11.22 6.28
CA GLU A 337 -11.15 -11.40 5.96
C GLU A 337 -10.77 -12.88 6.03
N GLU A 338 -9.90 -13.32 5.12
CA GLU A 338 -9.58 -14.74 4.96
C GLU A 338 -9.08 -15.42 6.25
N GLY A 339 -8.38 -14.72 7.13
CA GLY A 339 -7.89 -15.22 8.42
C GLY A 339 -9.00 -15.55 9.43
N TYR A 340 -10.25 -15.16 9.18
CA TYR A 340 -11.42 -15.61 9.96
C TYR A 340 -11.99 -16.94 9.47
N VAL A 341 -11.64 -17.39 8.26
CA VAL A 341 -12.17 -18.62 7.66
C VAL A 341 -11.18 -19.76 7.82
N GLY A 342 -11.66 -20.91 8.30
CA GLY A 342 -10.84 -22.12 8.48
C GLY A 342 -10.35 -22.70 7.14
N PRO A 343 -9.15 -23.32 7.11
CA PRO A 343 -8.56 -23.87 5.89
C PRO A 343 -9.43 -24.93 5.22
N GLU A 344 -10.26 -25.65 5.97
CA GLU A 344 -11.18 -26.68 5.47
C GLU A 344 -12.29 -26.11 4.56
N ARG A 345 -12.62 -24.82 4.71
CA ARG A 345 -13.64 -24.14 3.88
C ARG A 345 -13.05 -23.38 2.71
N LYS A 346 -11.74 -23.19 2.71
CA LYS A 346 -11.03 -22.52 1.63
C LYS A 346 -10.75 -23.51 0.50
N ARG A 347 -11.40 -23.36 -0.64
CA ARG A 347 -10.89 -23.94 -1.89
C ARG A 347 -9.69 -23.12 -2.34
N VAL A 348 -8.54 -23.78 -2.46
CA VAL A 348 -7.33 -23.14 -2.98
C VAL A 348 -6.84 -24.01 -4.14
N ALA A 349 -6.87 -23.49 -5.36
CA ALA A 349 -6.39 -24.22 -6.53
C ALA A 349 -4.88 -24.52 -6.48
N THR A 350 -4.13 -23.74 -5.69
CA THR A 350 -2.69 -23.90 -5.50
C THR A 350 -2.31 -23.80 -4.03
N PRO A 351 -1.14 -24.32 -3.60
CA PRO A 351 -0.68 -24.15 -2.23
C PRO A 351 -0.59 -22.66 -1.85
N PRO A 352 -0.87 -22.29 -0.58
CA PRO A 352 -0.77 -20.91 -0.14
C PRO A 352 0.64 -20.37 -0.38
N ARG A 353 0.70 -19.22 -1.06
CA ARG A 353 1.94 -18.49 -1.31
C ARG A 353 2.25 -17.60 -0.13
N PHE A 354 3.53 -17.32 0.06
CA PHE A 354 4.01 -16.45 1.14
C PHE A 354 4.91 -15.37 0.58
N ILE A 355 4.78 -14.17 1.11
CA ILE A 355 5.63 -13.02 0.85
C ILE A 355 6.67 -12.99 1.97
N SER A 356 7.94 -13.03 1.62
CA SER A 356 9.03 -12.83 2.58
C SER A 356 9.14 -11.36 2.95
N ARG A 357 9.26 -11.05 4.23
CA ARG A 357 9.32 -9.68 4.74
C ARG A 357 10.51 -9.54 5.65
N ALA A 358 11.21 -8.43 5.52
CA ALA A 358 12.23 -7.99 6.43
C ALA A 358 12.01 -6.52 6.75
N VAL A 359 12.10 -6.15 8.02
CA VAL A 359 12.14 -4.75 8.48
C VAL A 359 13.53 -4.51 9.04
N LEU A 360 14.19 -3.45 8.60
CA LEU A 360 15.50 -3.05 9.09
C LEU A 360 15.43 -1.61 9.61
N ILE A 361 16.01 -1.37 10.77
CA ILE A 361 16.30 -0.01 11.26
C ILE A 361 17.80 0.21 11.06
N THR A 362 18.18 1.21 10.27
CA THR A 362 19.57 1.56 9.99
C THR A 362 19.91 2.95 10.51
N ASP A 363 21.21 3.25 10.62
CA ASP A 363 21.71 4.58 11.05
C ASP A 363 21.91 5.57 9.90
N SER A 364 21.85 5.11 8.65
CA SER A 364 21.95 5.97 7.47
C SER A 364 21.32 5.36 6.22
N SER A 365 21.14 6.20 5.21
CA SER A 365 20.65 5.83 3.87
C SER A 365 21.62 4.89 3.13
N VAL A 366 21.08 3.99 2.32
CA VAL A 366 21.83 3.03 1.49
C VAL A 366 22.64 3.69 0.38
N LEU A 367 22.23 4.90 -0.04
CA LEU A 367 22.97 5.75 -0.95
C LEU A 367 23.16 7.12 -0.30
N SER A 368 24.40 7.47 0.04
CA SER A 368 24.74 8.75 0.67
C SER A 368 24.35 9.93 -0.21
N SER A 369 23.73 10.95 0.38
CA SER A 369 23.33 12.18 -0.32
C SER A 369 23.49 13.39 0.60
N ASN A 370 23.45 14.60 0.03
CA ASN A 370 23.52 15.85 0.82
C ASN A 370 22.27 16.08 1.70
N SER A 371 21.17 15.36 1.40
CA SER A 371 19.93 15.37 2.18
C SER A 371 19.70 13.99 2.79
N ASP A 372 19.36 13.97 4.08
CA ASP A 372 18.98 12.77 4.84
C ASP A 372 17.47 12.49 4.81
N GLN A 373 16.67 13.41 4.26
CA GLN A 373 15.20 13.33 4.21
C GLN A 373 14.68 12.74 2.88
N GLN A 374 15.37 11.74 2.34
CA GLN A 374 14.99 11.08 1.08
C GLN A 374 14.06 9.89 1.34
N VAL A 375 13.26 9.52 0.35
CA VAL A 375 12.49 8.27 0.33
C VAL A 375 12.86 7.55 -0.96
N SER A 376 13.28 6.29 -0.86
CA SER A 376 13.86 5.57 -1.99
C SER A 376 13.17 4.23 -2.22
N LEU A 377 12.85 3.93 -3.48
CA LEU A 377 12.56 2.57 -3.92
C LEU A 377 13.86 1.96 -4.44
N VAL A 378 14.25 0.78 -3.95
CA VAL A 378 15.44 0.08 -4.39
C VAL A 378 15.07 -1.29 -4.92
N THR A 379 15.41 -1.56 -6.17
CA THR A 379 15.23 -2.89 -6.79
C THR A 379 16.54 -3.63 -6.87
N ILE A 380 16.55 -4.86 -6.36
CA ILE A 380 17.67 -5.78 -6.46
C ILE A 380 17.20 -6.95 -7.33
N PRO A 381 17.71 -7.06 -8.57
CA PRO A 381 17.35 -8.15 -9.47
C PRO A 381 17.75 -9.52 -8.91
N PRO A 382 17.13 -10.61 -9.41
CA PRO A 382 17.52 -11.97 -9.04
C PRO A 382 19.02 -12.22 -9.25
N ILE A 383 19.68 -12.76 -8.23
CA ILE A 383 21.12 -13.10 -8.30
C ILE A 383 21.35 -14.44 -9.01
N ALA A 384 20.34 -15.31 -9.03
CA ALA A 384 20.36 -16.61 -9.67
C ALA A 384 19.00 -16.93 -10.32
N ALA A 385 19.01 -17.77 -11.36
CA ALA A 385 17.81 -18.25 -12.01
C ALA A 385 16.86 -18.92 -11.00
N GLY A 386 15.57 -18.58 -11.07
CA GLY A 386 14.55 -19.05 -10.14
C GLY A 386 14.43 -18.28 -8.82
N CYS A 387 15.30 -17.28 -8.57
CA CYS A 387 15.11 -16.35 -7.46
C CYS A 387 14.16 -15.20 -7.86
N ALA A 388 13.40 -14.70 -6.90
CA ALA A 388 12.58 -13.50 -7.11
C ALA A 388 13.43 -12.22 -6.96
N ALA A 389 13.02 -11.14 -7.62
CA ALA A 389 13.60 -9.82 -7.38
C ALA A 389 13.24 -9.35 -5.96
N VAL A 390 14.18 -8.68 -5.30
CA VAL A 390 13.97 -8.07 -3.99
C VAL A 390 13.65 -6.60 -4.17
N ARG A 391 12.59 -6.13 -3.51
CA ARG A 391 12.23 -4.72 -3.44
C ARG A 391 12.48 -4.23 -2.02
N MET A 392 13.12 -3.07 -1.91
CA MET A 392 13.30 -2.34 -0.66
C MET A 392 12.63 -0.97 -0.78
N VAL A 393 11.87 -0.58 0.24
CA VAL A 393 11.46 0.81 0.42
C VAL A 393 12.23 1.37 1.61
N GLU A 394 13.05 2.38 1.34
CA GLU A 394 13.79 3.14 2.35
C GLU A 394 13.01 4.41 2.71
N LEU A 395 12.69 4.54 3.99
CA LEU A 395 11.96 5.64 4.59
C LEU A 395 12.90 6.43 5.51
N SER A 396 12.86 7.77 5.40
CA SER A 396 13.57 8.67 6.31
C SER A 396 12.64 9.16 7.41
N SER A 397 13.19 9.78 8.47
CA SER A 397 12.39 10.40 9.54
C SER A 397 11.35 11.41 9.04
N SER A 398 11.52 11.92 7.82
CA SER A 398 10.60 12.83 7.16
C SER A 398 9.21 12.23 6.89
N THR A 399 9.09 10.89 6.82
CA THR A 399 7.81 10.18 6.64
C THR A 399 7.08 9.97 7.96
N MET A 400 7.69 10.35 9.09
CA MET A 400 7.20 10.09 10.44
C MET A 400 7.06 8.59 10.77
N THR A 401 7.79 7.72 10.09
CA THR A 401 7.83 6.27 10.38
C THR A 401 9.04 5.83 11.19
N CYS A 402 10.03 6.70 11.38
CA CYS A 402 11.21 6.43 12.19
C CYS A 402 11.78 7.71 12.85
N MET A 403 12.67 7.53 13.84
CA MET A 403 13.32 8.65 14.53
C MET A 403 14.43 9.30 13.68
N PRO A 404 14.74 10.59 13.88
CA PRO A 404 15.86 11.27 13.24
C PRO A 404 17.18 10.56 13.48
N GLY A 405 18.02 10.52 12.44
CA GLY A 405 19.27 9.75 12.47
C GLY A 405 19.09 8.25 12.26
N THR A 406 17.86 7.78 11.96
CA THR A 406 17.61 6.43 11.47
C THR A 406 16.92 6.44 10.12
N CYS A 407 17.09 5.36 9.36
CA CYS A 407 16.24 5.03 8.23
C CYS A 407 15.54 3.71 8.51
N GLU A 408 14.30 3.60 8.06
CA GLU A 408 13.57 2.34 8.07
C GLU A 408 13.60 1.76 6.67
N SER A 409 14.09 0.54 6.53
CA SER A 409 14.12 -0.17 5.25
C SER A 409 13.32 -1.46 5.36
N THR A 410 12.20 -1.53 4.66
CA THR A 410 11.42 -2.76 4.52
C THR A 410 11.83 -3.48 3.22
N HIS A 411 12.16 -4.77 3.30
CA HIS A 411 12.65 -5.59 2.19
C HIS A 411 11.87 -6.89 2.03
N THR A 412 12.04 -7.51 0.87
CA THR A 412 11.59 -8.89 0.58
C THR A 412 12.82 -9.77 0.30
N HIS A 413 13.36 -10.50 1.29
CA HIS A 413 14.59 -11.35 1.26
C HIS A 413 15.95 -10.71 1.63
N THR A 414 16.86 -11.56 2.15
CA THR A 414 18.16 -11.23 2.79
C THR A 414 19.29 -11.02 1.79
N LEU A 415 20.09 -9.96 1.97
CA LEU A 415 21.40 -9.78 1.34
C LEU A 415 22.50 -10.23 2.31
N THR A 416 23.41 -11.10 1.85
CA THR A 416 24.52 -11.64 2.65
C THR A 416 25.89 -11.04 2.31
N HIS A 417 25.96 -9.97 1.53
CA HIS A 417 27.24 -9.33 1.20
C HIS A 417 27.24 -7.84 1.58
N THR A 418 28.07 -7.50 2.55
CA THR A 418 28.32 -6.13 3.02
C THR A 418 29.51 -5.50 2.25
N PRO A 419 29.27 -4.61 1.28
CA PRO A 419 30.32 -3.75 0.76
C PRO A 419 30.82 -2.75 1.83
N GLN A 420 32.04 -2.25 1.63
CA GLN A 420 32.85 -1.49 2.60
C GLN A 420 32.30 -0.12 3.07
N ASN A 421 31.09 0.28 2.65
CA ASN A 421 30.43 1.55 2.99
C ASN A 421 28.90 1.38 3.22
N CYS A 422 28.46 0.23 3.71
CA CYS A 422 27.04 0.01 4.01
C CYS A 422 26.60 0.69 5.32
N PRO A 423 25.33 1.12 5.42
CA PRO A 423 24.76 1.57 6.68
C PRO A 423 24.79 0.45 7.73
N SER A 424 24.89 0.82 9.01
CA SER A 424 24.83 -0.14 10.12
C SER A 424 23.38 -0.53 10.36
N VAL A 425 23.10 -1.82 10.37
CA VAL A 425 21.80 -2.35 10.81
C VAL A 425 21.76 -2.31 12.34
N LEU A 426 20.85 -1.51 12.89
CA LEU A 426 20.63 -1.34 14.33
C LEU A 426 19.66 -2.39 14.89
N TRP A 427 18.66 -2.74 14.10
CA TRP A 427 17.66 -3.76 14.44
C TRP A 427 17.08 -4.37 13.17
N CYS A 428 16.64 -5.63 13.24
CA CYS A 428 16.01 -6.32 12.13
C CYS A 428 14.83 -7.19 12.60
N LEU A 429 13.92 -7.50 11.68
CA LEU A 429 12.83 -8.45 11.87
C LEU A 429 12.59 -9.16 10.54
N TYR A 430 12.44 -10.48 10.58
CA TYR A 430 12.10 -11.29 9.41
C TYR A 430 10.83 -12.07 9.69
N PHE A 431 9.95 -12.16 8.70
CA PHE A 431 8.75 -12.99 8.76
C PHE A 431 8.23 -13.30 7.35
N ASN A 432 7.34 -14.27 7.27
CA ASN A 432 6.56 -14.54 6.07
C ASN A 432 5.11 -14.17 6.34
N ILE A 433 4.48 -13.50 5.39
CA ILE A 433 3.05 -13.20 5.41
C ILE A 433 2.36 -13.93 4.26
N THR A 434 1.15 -14.46 4.48
CA THR A 434 0.36 -15.08 3.42
C THR A 434 0.09 -14.10 2.29
N ASP A 435 0.22 -14.56 1.05
CA ASP A 435 -0.01 -13.77 -0.16
C ASP A 435 -1.50 -13.78 -0.54
N GLY A 436 -2.15 -12.63 -0.38
CA GLY A 436 -3.58 -12.48 -0.65
C GLY A 436 -3.99 -12.55 -2.13
N SER A 437 -3.04 -12.53 -3.07
CA SER A 437 -3.35 -12.68 -4.50
C SER A 437 -3.70 -14.10 -4.92
N GLY A 438 -3.36 -15.11 -4.10
CA GLY A 438 -3.63 -16.52 -4.39
C GLY A 438 -5.03 -16.98 -4.03
N LEU A 439 -5.83 -16.11 -3.41
CA LEU A 439 -7.18 -16.41 -2.98
C LEU A 439 -8.14 -16.30 -4.17
N GLU A 440 -8.82 -17.39 -4.51
CA GLU A 440 -9.91 -17.33 -5.47
C GLU A 440 -11.03 -16.46 -4.88
N THR A 441 -11.70 -15.67 -5.71
CA THR A 441 -12.79 -14.80 -5.21
C THR A 441 -14.11 -15.56 -5.05
N GLU A 442 -14.20 -16.80 -5.56
CA GLU A 442 -15.42 -17.60 -5.64
C GLU A 442 -15.13 -19.09 -5.41
N GLY A 443 -16.18 -19.86 -5.10
CA GLY A 443 -16.09 -21.32 -5.01
C GLY A 443 -15.69 -21.87 -3.64
N HIS A 444 -15.45 -21.03 -2.64
CA HIS A 444 -15.28 -21.45 -1.25
C HIS A 444 -16.55 -22.09 -0.68
N ASP A 445 -16.39 -22.96 0.31
CA ASP A 445 -17.50 -23.59 1.03
C ASP A 445 -18.09 -22.63 2.07
N LEU A 446 -18.65 -21.53 1.57
CA LEU A 446 -19.26 -20.44 2.32
C LEU A 446 -20.69 -20.17 1.82
N PRO A 447 -21.58 -19.66 2.69
CA PRO A 447 -22.94 -19.28 2.30
C PRO A 447 -22.96 -18.21 1.21
N SER A 448 -24.03 -18.18 0.43
CA SER A 448 -24.14 -17.33 -0.78
C SER A 448 -24.06 -15.81 -0.55
N ASN A 449 -24.32 -15.35 0.67
CA ASN A 449 -24.24 -13.95 1.09
C ASN A 449 -23.04 -13.64 2.00
N VAL A 450 -22.03 -14.54 2.01
CA VAL A 450 -20.76 -14.35 2.72
C VAL A 450 -19.66 -14.17 1.68
N TYR A 451 -19.04 -13.00 1.67
CA TYR A 451 -18.00 -12.58 0.73
C TYR A 451 -16.67 -12.52 1.45
N MET A 452 -15.58 -12.90 0.76
CA MET A 452 -14.27 -12.95 1.37
C MET A 452 -13.33 -11.89 0.82
N CYS A 453 -12.60 -11.23 1.71
CA CYS A 453 -11.49 -10.34 1.40
C CYS A 453 -10.16 -11.05 1.64
N SER A 454 -9.15 -10.75 0.83
CA SER A 454 -7.81 -11.31 1.00
C SER A 454 -6.88 -10.35 1.73
N GLY A 455 -5.81 -10.91 2.27
CA GLY A 455 -4.72 -10.13 2.85
C GLY A 455 -3.92 -9.33 1.80
N PRO A 456 -2.78 -8.74 2.22
CA PRO A 456 -1.89 -8.05 1.30
C PRO A 456 -1.25 -8.99 0.27
N ASP A 457 -1.08 -8.49 -0.96
CA ASP A 457 -0.37 -9.18 -2.05
C ASP A 457 1.09 -8.70 -2.20
N GLY A 458 1.90 -9.45 -2.96
CA GLY A 458 3.32 -9.16 -3.21
C GLY A 458 3.61 -8.02 -4.20
N GLY A 459 2.59 -7.44 -4.83
CA GLY A 459 2.69 -6.31 -5.76
C GLY A 459 3.07 -4.99 -5.07
N LEU A 460 3.55 -4.02 -5.84
CA LEU A 460 3.90 -2.70 -5.31
C LEU A 460 2.67 -1.81 -5.06
N SER A 461 1.63 -1.96 -5.89
CA SER A 461 0.41 -1.15 -5.82
C SER A 461 -0.65 -1.75 -4.89
N HIS A 462 -1.79 -1.06 -4.78
CA HIS A 462 -2.94 -1.45 -3.97
C HIS A 462 -4.11 -1.95 -4.82
N GLU A 463 -3.89 -2.17 -6.12
CA GLU A 463 -4.93 -2.47 -7.11
C GLU A 463 -5.79 -3.69 -6.73
N ASN A 464 -5.17 -4.75 -6.20
CA ASN A 464 -5.89 -5.96 -5.82
C ASN A 464 -6.95 -5.69 -4.74
N ALA A 465 -6.58 -4.97 -3.68
CA ALA A 465 -7.49 -4.65 -2.58
C ALA A 465 -8.64 -3.75 -3.02
N ILE A 466 -8.37 -2.75 -3.87
CA ILE A 466 -9.40 -1.82 -4.35
C ILE A 466 -10.39 -2.52 -5.28
N LYS A 467 -9.89 -3.30 -6.26
CA LYS A 467 -10.74 -4.07 -7.17
C LYS A 467 -11.58 -5.11 -6.44
N GLN A 468 -11.04 -5.76 -5.42
CA GLN A 468 -11.79 -6.70 -4.60
C GLN A 468 -12.93 -6.01 -3.83
N ALA A 469 -12.64 -4.87 -3.19
CA ALA A 469 -13.65 -4.11 -2.47
C ALA A 469 -14.78 -3.62 -3.40
N GLU A 470 -14.42 -3.10 -4.58
CA GLU A 470 -15.38 -2.68 -5.62
C GLU A 470 -16.22 -3.86 -6.12
N ALA A 471 -15.59 -5.00 -6.42
CA ALA A 471 -16.30 -6.20 -6.87
C ALA A 471 -17.28 -6.74 -5.83
N ILE A 472 -16.91 -6.74 -4.54
CA ILE A 472 -17.81 -7.14 -3.45
C ILE A 472 -18.96 -6.14 -3.33
N PHE A 473 -18.68 -4.85 -3.40
CA PHE A 473 -19.70 -3.80 -3.36
C PHE A 473 -20.71 -3.96 -4.50
N SER A 474 -20.26 -4.08 -5.75
CA SER A 474 -21.14 -4.24 -6.92
C SER A 474 -21.92 -5.55 -6.91
N LYS A 475 -21.42 -6.60 -6.25
CA LYS A 475 -22.17 -7.86 -6.06
C LYS A 475 -23.32 -7.72 -5.06
N ILE A 476 -23.16 -6.88 -4.03
CA ILE A 476 -24.19 -6.66 -3.00
C ILE A 476 -25.17 -5.57 -3.46
N LEU A 477 -24.67 -4.48 -4.06
CA LEU A 477 -25.42 -3.30 -4.51
C LEU A 477 -25.05 -2.96 -5.96
N PRO A 478 -25.60 -3.66 -6.97
CA PRO A 478 -25.22 -3.47 -8.38
C PRO A 478 -25.66 -2.13 -8.98
N ASP A 479 -26.71 -1.50 -8.42
CA ASP A 479 -27.30 -0.27 -8.93
C ASP A 479 -26.75 1.00 -8.27
N GLU A 480 -25.82 0.87 -7.32
CA GLU A 480 -25.25 1.97 -6.53
C GLU A 480 -23.84 2.36 -7.01
N ASP A 481 -23.47 3.64 -6.87
CA ASP A 481 -22.10 4.10 -7.18
C ASP A 481 -21.12 3.72 -6.06
N PHE A 482 -19.93 3.28 -6.45
CA PHE A 482 -18.87 2.91 -5.52
C PHE A 482 -18.17 4.16 -4.99
N CYS A 483 -18.35 4.46 -3.70
CA CYS A 483 -17.78 5.62 -3.00
C CYS A 483 -18.02 6.97 -3.72
N PRO A 484 -19.29 7.41 -3.88
CA PRO A 484 -19.59 8.68 -4.53
C PRO A 484 -19.00 9.87 -3.75
N PRO A 485 -18.63 10.96 -4.44
CA PRO A 485 -18.15 12.18 -3.80
C PRO A 485 -19.11 12.64 -2.71
N ALA A 486 -18.60 13.05 -1.54
CA ALA A 486 -19.44 13.66 -0.53
C ALA A 486 -20.06 14.94 -1.10
N PRO A 487 -21.39 15.16 -1.00
CA PRO A 487 -21.98 16.42 -1.42
C PRO A 487 -21.34 17.55 -0.61
N ASN A 488 -20.82 18.57 -1.30
CA ASN A 488 -20.22 19.70 -0.62
C ASN A 488 -21.35 20.47 0.08
N PRO A 489 -21.29 20.73 1.39
CA PRO A 489 -22.34 21.46 2.09
C PRO A 489 -22.57 22.87 1.51
N GLU A 490 -21.56 23.45 0.86
CA GLU A 490 -21.67 24.74 0.16
C GLU A 490 -22.48 24.67 -1.15
N ASP A 491 -22.64 23.48 -1.74
CA ASP A 491 -23.47 23.28 -2.95
C ASP A 491 -24.96 23.12 -2.60
N ILE A 492 -25.31 23.05 -1.30
CA ILE A 492 -26.69 22.93 -0.81
C ILE A 492 -27.30 24.33 -0.73
N ILE A 493 -27.99 24.74 -1.80
CA ILE A 493 -28.78 25.99 -1.79
C ILE A 493 -29.98 25.80 -0.87
N TYR A 494 -30.02 26.53 0.24
CA TYR A 494 -31.21 26.61 1.09
C TYR A 494 -32.22 27.55 0.44
N ASP A 495 -33.50 27.15 0.40
CA ASP A 495 -34.65 27.91 -0.16
C ASP A 495 -34.89 29.30 0.50
N GLY A 496 -34.01 29.75 1.41
CA GLY A 496 -34.07 31.04 2.09
C GLY A 496 -33.22 32.17 1.48
N ASP A 497 -32.23 31.87 0.62
CA ASP A 497 -31.27 32.88 0.14
C ASP A 497 -31.58 33.48 -1.24
N ALA A 498 -32.69 33.09 -1.87
CA ALA A 498 -33.11 33.61 -3.18
C ALA A 498 -33.56 35.10 -3.18
N THR A 499 -33.33 35.87 -2.11
CA THR A 499 -33.70 37.29 -2.04
C THR A 499 -32.57 38.26 -1.67
N ALA A 500 -31.31 37.82 -1.58
CA ALA A 500 -30.22 38.69 -1.12
C ALA A 500 -28.99 38.81 -2.04
N SER A 501 -29.05 38.35 -3.30
CA SER A 501 -27.91 38.45 -4.22
C SER A 501 -28.26 39.02 -5.60
N ALA A 502 -29.22 39.95 -5.67
CA ALA A 502 -29.56 40.67 -6.91
C ALA A 502 -29.03 42.13 -6.97
N GLU A 503 -28.16 42.55 -6.05
CA GLU A 503 -27.51 43.86 -6.11
C GLU A 503 -26.03 43.71 -5.73
N GLY A 504 -25.21 43.36 -6.72
CA GLY A 504 -23.76 43.22 -6.54
C GLY A 504 -23.00 42.65 -7.73
N GLU A 505 -23.58 42.61 -8.93
CA GLU A 505 -22.83 42.37 -10.17
C GLU A 505 -22.55 43.72 -10.82
N ASP A 506 -21.41 44.32 -10.48
CA ASP A 506 -20.64 45.17 -11.39
C ASP A 506 -19.30 45.51 -10.73
N LYS A 507 -18.22 45.10 -11.40
CA LYS A 507 -16.78 45.31 -11.13
C LYS A 507 -16.06 44.14 -10.46
N GLU A 508 -15.54 43.25 -11.30
CA GLU A 508 -14.11 42.88 -11.32
C GLU A 508 -13.88 41.97 -12.55
N GLY A 509 -13.79 42.62 -13.71
CA GLY A 509 -13.44 42.02 -14.98
C GLY A 509 -12.39 42.89 -15.65
N GLU A 510 -11.18 42.93 -15.09
CA GLU A 510 -9.99 43.54 -15.69
C GLU A 510 -8.76 43.08 -14.88
N ASP A 511 -8.29 41.85 -15.11
CA ASP A 511 -6.94 41.40 -14.72
C ASP A 511 -6.57 40.05 -15.37
N LYS A 512 -6.89 39.89 -16.66
CA LYS A 512 -6.50 38.70 -17.47
C LYS A 512 -5.95 39.03 -18.86
N GLU A 513 -5.38 40.23 -19.04
CA GLU A 513 -4.63 40.58 -20.27
C GLU A 513 -3.11 40.67 -20.06
N GLY A 514 -2.60 40.62 -18.83
CA GLY A 514 -1.16 40.71 -18.54
C GLY A 514 -0.35 39.41 -18.65
N GLU A 515 -0.99 38.23 -18.73
CA GLU A 515 -0.28 36.94 -18.72
C GLU A 515 -0.06 36.32 -20.10
N LYS A 516 -0.74 36.82 -21.16
CA LYS A 516 -0.52 36.36 -22.54
C LYS A 516 0.64 37.06 -23.24
N GLU A 517 0.97 38.31 -22.89
CA GLU A 517 2.10 39.02 -23.51
C GLU A 517 3.49 38.56 -23.03
N ASN A 518 3.58 37.83 -21.91
CA ASN A 518 4.84 37.28 -21.41
C ASN A 518 5.19 35.91 -21.99
N GLN A 519 4.22 35.22 -22.59
CA GLN A 519 4.45 33.91 -23.22
C GLN A 519 4.97 34.07 -24.66
N ASP A 520 4.44 35.05 -25.41
CA ASP A 520 4.89 35.35 -26.78
C ASP A 520 6.29 35.99 -26.82
N LYS A 521 6.71 36.72 -25.78
CA LYS A 521 8.07 37.30 -25.68
C LYS A 521 9.16 36.28 -25.32
N LEU A 522 8.80 35.12 -24.76
CA LEU A 522 9.75 34.05 -24.48
C LEU A 522 9.98 33.15 -25.71
N GLU A 523 9.01 33.02 -26.61
CA GLU A 523 9.19 32.24 -27.85
C GLU A 523 10.05 32.98 -28.89
N GLU A 524 10.04 34.32 -28.91
CA GLU A 524 10.86 35.13 -29.83
C GLU A 524 12.35 35.21 -29.41
N ALA A 525 12.64 35.05 -28.11
CA ALA A 525 14.02 35.02 -27.60
C ALA A 525 14.73 33.67 -27.83
N VAL A 526 13.98 32.58 -27.97
CA VAL A 526 14.53 31.23 -28.21
C VAL A 526 14.93 31.02 -29.68
N LEU A 527 14.26 31.70 -30.62
CA LEU A 527 14.56 31.60 -32.05
C LEU A 527 15.80 32.40 -32.48
N THR A 528 16.28 33.35 -31.68
CA THR A 528 17.45 34.19 -32.00
C THR A 528 18.77 33.63 -31.48
N GLU A 529 18.77 32.70 -30.52
CA GLU A 529 20.00 32.01 -30.07
C GLU A 529 20.38 30.80 -30.93
N GLU A 530 19.43 30.16 -31.63
CA GLU A 530 19.73 29.03 -32.53
C GLU A 530 20.35 29.44 -33.87
N THR A 531 20.36 30.74 -34.23
CA THR A 531 20.96 31.22 -35.49
C THR A 531 22.41 31.69 -35.36
N VAL A 532 22.97 31.80 -34.15
CA VAL A 532 24.33 32.36 -33.93
C VAL A 532 25.39 31.28 -33.68
N GLN A 533 25.03 30.00 -33.56
CA GLN A 533 25.99 28.89 -33.37
C GLN A 533 26.20 27.99 -34.61
N ALA A 534 25.71 28.40 -35.77
CA ALA A 534 25.94 27.70 -37.05
C ALA A 534 27.03 28.32 -37.93
N GLU A 535 27.64 29.45 -37.53
CA GLU A 535 28.79 30.05 -38.21
C GLU A 535 29.83 30.54 -37.20
N GLU A 536 30.60 29.61 -36.61
CA GLU A 536 32.01 29.81 -36.22
C GLU A 536 32.76 28.48 -36.04
#